data_AF-A0A937SS86-F1
#
_entry.id   AF-A0A937SS86-F1
#
_cell.length_a   1.000
_cell.length_b   1.000
_cell.length_c   1.000
_cell.angle_alpha   90.00
_cell.angle_beta   90.00
_cell.angle_gamma   90.00
#
_symmetry.space_group_name_H-M   'P 1'
#
loop_
_entity.id
_entity.type
_entity.pdbx_description
1 polymer ?
#
loop_
_entity_poly.entity_id
_entity_poly.type
_entity_poly.pdbx_seq_one_letter_code
_entity_poly.pdbx_strand_id
1 'polypeptide(L)'
;MSENKTPSKNAGRPDEDILLDLNFVPQWAKKEPTANHYQVDDRPQRRERRSGPRRDGPPRSSDRRPPRRDDARGPRRDDARAPRREFAPRPQRIELPIDIHFLPEQKRLASLVRQIHHSKRAYPLIDLAHIFLSDPRGHMVKLEVKGAPDGFKLYQGKHSKMVATDRDVLLRQLLDDHMEDFFVKEELETEPPSGVFPMIGKIDDILIGPPNHHSYSERLAEIHRTRYAGMDFERFKQRVQTVRDEELVEQWKQESSKKTVYRLKKGDSEKEFSLTQAEDYVRTHIADAEIEEVTRAVLPSSLARKIKDYNLIRMVREAWQQESRFPISLAFALRAAFRHLHLHTFKAGKNINFVTAVKPDPIAPDAAVENIRLVLEFLGDHPGSTRLQLLEGLRPGVDKDSAEAHEILNPIRWLVEKGHIIEFFNGTLSVPSRRKRR
;
A
#
# COMPACT_ATOMS: atom_id res chain seq x y z
N MET A 1 2.77 61.18 -13.32
CA MET A 1 2.31 60.47 -12.12
C MET A 1 1.61 59.20 -12.57
N SER A 2 2.35 58.10 -12.63
CA SER A 2 1.79 56.78 -12.95
C SER A 2 2.62 55.77 -12.16
N GLU A 3 2.06 55.34 -11.02
CA GLU A 3 2.69 54.39 -10.11
C GLU A 3 2.57 52.97 -10.66
N ASN A 4 3.72 52.32 -10.79
CA ASN A 4 3.86 50.88 -10.92
C ASN A 4 3.34 50.20 -9.65
N LYS A 5 2.33 49.33 -9.76
CA LYS A 5 1.88 48.47 -8.68
C LYS A 5 2.29 47.02 -8.96
N THR A 6 3.36 46.62 -8.30
CA THR A 6 3.88 45.26 -8.17
C THR A 6 2.84 44.35 -7.50
N PRO A 7 2.63 43.08 -7.93
CA PRO A 7 1.85 42.15 -7.13
C PRO A 7 2.73 41.55 -6.03
N SER A 8 2.29 41.73 -4.78
CA SER A 8 2.92 41.18 -3.58
C SER A 8 2.88 39.65 -3.61
N LYS A 9 4.07 39.04 -3.55
CA LYS A 9 4.26 37.62 -3.23
C LYS A 9 3.90 37.40 -1.76
N ASN A 10 2.82 36.68 -1.48
CA ASN A 10 2.61 36.09 -0.17
C ASN A 10 3.34 34.75 -0.10
N ALA A 11 4.38 34.71 0.72
CA ALA A 11 5.12 33.52 1.08
C ALA A 11 4.42 32.79 2.26
N GLY A 12 4.36 31.46 2.17
CA GLY A 12 4.49 30.56 3.33
C GLY A 12 3.26 30.31 4.21
N ARG A 13 2.37 29.41 3.77
CA ARG A 13 1.61 28.50 4.67
C ARG A 13 1.62 27.09 4.06
N PRO A 14 2.18 26.06 4.72
CA PRO A 14 2.32 24.72 4.14
C PRO A 14 1.07 23.82 4.26
N ASP A 15 -0.10 24.35 4.64
CA ASP A 15 -1.30 23.53 4.90
C ASP A 15 -2.40 23.60 3.82
N GLU A 16 -2.17 24.31 2.71
CA GLU A 16 -3.18 24.49 1.64
C GLU A 16 -2.96 23.60 0.40
N ASP A 17 -1.87 22.84 0.33
CA ASP A 17 -1.59 21.90 -0.78
C ASP A 17 -2.35 20.57 -0.68
N ILE A 18 -3.27 20.44 0.28
CA ILE A 18 -4.29 19.38 0.33
C ILE A 18 -5.66 19.96 -0.03
N LEU A 19 -5.70 20.86 -1.01
CA LEU A 19 -6.88 21.04 -1.85
C LEU A 19 -7.04 19.77 -2.71
N LEU A 20 -7.50 18.70 -2.05
CA LEU A 20 -8.08 17.52 -2.68
C LEU A 20 -9.34 18.00 -3.42
N ASP A 21 -9.12 18.52 -4.61
CA ASP A 21 -10.11 18.81 -5.64
C ASP A 21 -11.05 17.60 -5.79
N LEU A 22 -12.24 17.63 -5.18
CA LEU A 22 -13.19 16.51 -5.19
C LEU A 22 -13.75 16.19 -6.60
N ASN A 23 -13.15 16.77 -7.65
CA ASN A 23 -13.23 16.35 -9.05
C ASN A 23 -12.20 15.27 -9.46
N PHE A 24 -11.69 14.45 -8.53
CA PHE A 24 -10.83 13.32 -8.88
C PHE A 24 -11.62 12.11 -9.38
N VAL A 25 -11.92 12.13 -10.67
CA VAL A 25 -12.40 10.97 -11.43
C VAL A 25 -11.19 10.17 -11.92
N PRO A 26 -10.95 8.93 -11.44
CA PRO A 26 -9.98 8.03 -12.08
C PRO A 26 -10.26 7.91 -13.59
N GLN A 27 -9.26 7.66 -14.44
CA GLN A 27 -9.46 7.51 -15.90
C GLN A 27 -10.51 6.43 -16.28
N TRP A 28 -10.81 5.48 -15.38
CA TRP A 28 -11.87 4.48 -15.54
C TRP A 28 -13.27 4.93 -15.07
N ALA A 29 -13.37 6.03 -14.32
CA ALA A 29 -14.61 6.65 -13.84
C ALA A 29 -15.09 7.80 -14.77
N LYS A 30 -14.34 8.13 -15.84
CA LYS A 30 -14.82 8.92 -16.97
C LYS A 30 -15.72 8.07 -17.88
N LYS A 31 -16.77 7.48 -17.34
CA LYS A 31 -17.88 7.01 -18.16
C LYS A 31 -18.77 8.22 -18.43
N GLU A 32 -19.24 8.37 -19.66
CA GLU A 32 -20.18 9.43 -20.01
C GLU A 32 -21.40 9.42 -19.07
N PRO A 33 -22.08 10.56 -18.86
CA PRO A 33 -23.21 10.72 -17.93
C PRO A 33 -24.45 9.86 -18.25
N THR A 34 -24.35 8.89 -19.15
CA THR A 34 -25.47 8.18 -19.77
C THR A 34 -25.88 6.90 -19.03
N ALA A 35 -25.13 6.46 -18.01
CA ALA A 35 -25.50 5.29 -17.21
C ALA A 35 -25.94 5.69 -15.79
N ASN A 36 -27.23 6.01 -15.63
CA ASN A 36 -27.86 6.18 -14.31
C ASN A 36 -27.83 4.84 -13.55
N HIS A 37 -26.86 4.68 -12.64
CA HIS A 37 -26.76 3.50 -11.76
C HIS A 37 -27.87 3.44 -10.69
N TYR A 38 -28.77 4.43 -10.69
CA TYR A 38 -29.74 4.75 -9.64
C TYR A 38 -31.19 4.45 -10.03
N GLN A 39 -31.45 4.12 -11.29
CA GLN A 39 -32.79 3.70 -11.73
C GLN A 39 -33.07 2.30 -11.17
N VAL A 40 -34.12 2.20 -10.34
CA VAL A 40 -34.65 0.93 -9.87
C VAL A 40 -35.54 0.41 -11.00
N ASP A 41 -35.01 -0.48 -11.83
CA ASP A 41 -35.85 -1.26 -12.73
C ASP A 41 -36.66 -2.25 -11.88
N ASP A 42 -37.95 -1.97 -11.65
CA ASP A 42 -38.94 -2.92 -11.15
C ASP A 42 -39.27 -3.98 -12.22
N ARG A 43 -38.25 -4.75 -12.62
CA ARG A 43 -38.41 -5.96 -13.42
C ARG A 43 -37.96 -7.16 -12.59
N PRO A 44 -38.80 -8.20 -12.39
CA PRO A 44 -38.40 -9.37 -11.66
C PRO A 44 -37.30 -10.11 -12.42
N GLN A 45 -36.05 -9.99 -11.95
CA GLN A 45 -34.92 -10.77 -12.47
C GLN A 45 -35.08 -12.24 -12.07
N ARG A 46 -35.67 -13.02 -12.97
CA ARG A 46 -35.65 -14.47 -12.95
C ARG A 46 -34.20 -14.94 -13.13
N ARG A 47 -33.56 -15.33 -12.03
CA ARG A 47 -32.26 -16.04 -12.04
C ARG A 47 -32.45 -17.43 -12.64
N GLU A 48 -32.38 -17.54 -13.97
CA GLU A 48 -32.15 -18.83 -14.61
C GLU A 48 -30.65 -19.14 -14.60
N ARG A 49 -30.32 -20.16 -13.80
CA ARG A 49 -29.04 -20.85 -13.80
C ARG A 49 -28.84 -21.47 -15.19
N ARG A 50 -27.88 -20.95 -15.97
CA ARG A 50 -27.36 -21.67 -17.15
C ARG A 50 -26.48 -22.83 -16.70
N SER A 51 -27.10 -23.96 -16.38
CA SER A 51 -26.48 -25.28 -16.57
C SER A 51 -26.81 -25.73 -17.99
N GLY A 52 -25.81 -25.77 -18.87
CA GLY A 52 -25.98 -26.33 -20.21
C GLY A 52 -26.13 -27.86 -20.15
N PRO A 53 -27.06 -28.48 -20.90
CA PRO A 53 -27.23 -29.93 -20.91
C PRO A 53 -26.15 -30.62 -21.77
N ARG A 54 -25.72 -31.78 -21.27
CA ARG A 54 -24.90 -32.77 -21.98
C ARG A 54 -25.59 -33.15 -23.30
N ARG A 55 -24.83 -33.17 -24.39
CA ARG A 55 -25.29 -33.67 -25.69
C ARG A 55 -24.67 -35.04 -25.92
N ASP A 56 -25.52 -36.05 -25.93
CA ASP A 56 -25.21 -37.41 -26.37
C ASP A 56 -24.82 -37.42 -27.85
N GLY A 57 -23.76 -38.17 -28.18
CA GLY A 57 -23.32 -38.49 -29.54
C GLY A 57 -22.78 -39.94 -29.59
N PRO A 58 -23.01 -40.70 -30.68
CA PRO A 58 -23.10 -42.16 -30.67
C PRO A 58 -21.73 -42.87 -30.78
N PRO A 59 -21.64 -44.18 -30.48
CA PRO A 59 -20.38 -44.90 -30.40
C PRO A 59 -19.93 -45.40 -31.77
N ARG A 60 -18.64 -45.29 -32.08
CA ARG A 60 -18.03 -46.07 -33.18
C ARG A 60 -16.75 -46.75 -32.72
N SER A 61 -16.82 -48.07 -32.83
CA SER A 61 -15.80 -49.08 -32.62
C SER A 61 -14.62 -48.96 -33.60
N SER A 62 -13.55 -49.63 -33.20
CA SER A 62 -12.32 -50.00 -33.90
C SER A 62 -12.37 -50.07 -35.43
N ASP A 63 -11.28 -49.63 -36.08
CA ASP A 63 -10.35 -50.57 -36.74
C ASP A 63 -9.22 -49.87 -37.53
N ARG A 64 -8.00 -50.41 -37.36
CA ARG A 64 -6.94 -50.57 -38.38
C ARG A 64 -6.23 -49.34 -38.94
N ARG A 65 -4.93 -49.18 -38.62
CA ARG A 65 -3.75 -49.39 -39.53
C ARG A 65 -2.39 -48.94 -38.90
N PRO A 66 -1.22 -49.39 -39.43
CA PRO A 66 -0.19 -50.13 -38.66
C PRO A 66 1.14 -49.37 -38.47
N PRO A 67 2.16 -49.95 -37.78
CA PRO A 67 3.45 -49.29 -37.53
C PRO A 67 4.52 -49.66 -38.59
N ARG A 68 5.43 -48.70 -38.88
CA ARG A 68 6.79 -48.77 -39.51
C ARG A 68 7.02 -47.47 -40.32
N ARG A 69 8.20 -46.87 -40.45
CA ARG A 69 9.59 -47.35 -40.36
C ARG A 69 10.53 -46.12 -40.25
N ASP A 70 11.74 -46.37 -39.80
CA ASP A 70 12.92 -45.50 -39.82
C ASP A 70 13.20 -44.87 -41.20
N ASP A 71 13.66 -43.62 -41.20
CA ASP A 71 14.95 -43.17 -41.76
C ASP A 71 14.95 -41.66 -42.08
N ALA A 72 15.86 -40.92 -41.45
CA ALA A 72 16.74 -39.93 -42.09
C ALA A 72 17.38 -39.01 -41.02
N ARG A 73 18.65 -39.30 -40.74
CA ARG A 73 19.59 -38.46 -40.00
C ARG A 73 19.73 -37.08 -40.66
N GLY A 74 19.60 -36.02 -39.87
CA GLY A 74 20.30 -34.75 -40.08
C GLY A 74 21.19 -34.49 -38.86
N PRO A 75 22.46 -34.08 -39.02
CA PRO A 75 23.36 -33.90 -37.88
C PRO A 75 22.99 -32.60 -37.15
N ARG A 76 22.33 -32.71 -36.00
CA ARG A 76 22.14 -31.56 -35.10
C ARG A 76 23.46 -31.31 -34.38
N ARG A 77 23.98 -30.10 -34.58
CA ARG A 77 25.11 -29.51 -33.86
C ARG A 77 25.03 -29.83 -32.37
N ASP A 78 26.14 -30.29 -31.83
CA ASP A 78 26.39 -30.40 -30.39
C ASP A 78 26.34 -29.01 -29.77
N ASP A 79 25.14 -28.55 -29.41
CA ASP A 79 24.97 -27.47 -28.45
C ASP A 79 25.43 -28.00 -27.10
N ALA A 80 26.71 -27.72 -26.79
CA ALA A 80 27.30 -27.80 -25.46
C ALA A 80 26.34 -27.12 -24.48
N ARG A 81 25.54 -27.95 -23.81
CA ARG A 81 24.53 -27.55 -22.85
C ARG A 81 25.27 -26.83 -21.72
N ALA A 82 25.19 -25.50 -21.73
CA ALA A 82 25.67 -24.67 -20.63
C ALA A 82 25.20 -25.32 -19.31
N PRO A 83 26.08 -25.45 -18.30
CA PRO A 83 25.71 -26.12 -17.07
C PRO A 83 24.44 -25.46 -16.54
N ARG A 84 23.38 -26.25 -16.40
CA ARG A 84 22.14 -25.82 -15.76
C ARG A 84 22.57 -25.24 -14.42
N ARG A 85 22.51 -23.91 -14.27
CA ARG A 85 22.54 -23.28 -12.96
C ARG A 85 21.48 -24.01 -12.15
N GLU A 86 21.92 -24.78 -11.17
CA GLU A 86 21.04 -25.42 -10.21
C GLU A 86 20.19 -24.29 -9.64
N PHE A 87 18.92 -24.26 -10.04
CA PHE A 87 17.98 -23.31 -9.50
C PHE A 87 17.95 -23.60 -8.01
N ALA A 88 18.46 -22.68 -7.20
CA ALA A 88 18.35 -22.75 -5.76
C ALA A 88 16.90 -23.15 -5.41
N PRO A 89 16.70 -24.12 -4.51
CA PRO A 89 15.37 -24.63 -4.19
C PRO A 89 14.48 -23.44 -3.82
N ARG A 90 13.34 -23.29 -4.52
CA ARG A 90 12.40 -22.21 -4.20
C ARG A 90 12.00 -22.35 -2.74
N PRO A 91 12.10 -21.28 -1.92
CA PRO A 91 11.74 -21.35 -0.51
C PRO A 91 10.33 -21.92 -0.37
N GLN A 92 10.21 -22.92 0.51
CA GLN A 92 8.96 -23.65 0.72
C GLN A 92 7.87 -22.68 1.17
N ARG A 93 6.70 -22.77 0.52
CA ARG A 93 5.55 -21.95 0.85
C ARG A 93 4.83 -22.58 2.04
N ILE A 94 4.96 -21.94 3.19
CA ILE A 94 4.21 -22.33 4.38
C ILE A 94 2.98 -21.42 4.47
N GLU A 95 1.81 -22.00 4.74
CA GLU A 95 0.62 -21.24 5.10
C GLU A 95 0.67 -20.96 6.59
N LEU A 96 0.76 -19.68 6.95
CA LEU A 96 0.80 -19.25 8.34
C LEU A 96 -0.65 -19.08 8.86
N PRO A 97 -0.93 -19.35 10.13
CA PRO A 97 -2.25 -19.18 10.73
C PRO A 97 -2.53 -17.69 11.01
N ILE A 98 -2.51 -16.83 9.99
CA ILE A 98 -2.63 -15.37 10.12
C ILE A 98 -3.72 -14.85 9.17
N ASP A 99 -4.62 -14.04 9.71
CA ASP A 99 -5.50 -13.18 8.92
C ASP A 99 -4.86 -11.82 8.69
N ILE A 100 -5.02 -11.31 7.46
CA ILE A 100 -4.55 -10.00 7.06
C ILE A 100 -5.76 -9.15 6.69
N HIS A 101 -5.87 -8.01 7.35
CA HIS A 101 -6.95 -7.04 7.15
C HIS A 101 -6.39 -5.66 6.88
N PHE A 102 -7.11 -4.85 6.11
CA PHE A 102 -6.75 -3.48 5.83
C PHE A 102 -7.64 -2.52 6.62
N LEU A 103 -7.02 -1.54 7.27
CA LEU A 103 -7.68 -0.54 8.10
C LEU A 103 -7.43 0.86 7.54
N PRO A 104 -8.37 1.82 7.67
CA PRO A 104 -8.11 3.18 7.25
C PRO A 104 -7.14 3.87 8.22
N GLU A 105 -6.27 4.74 7.69
CA GLU A 105 -5.45 5.61 8.51
C GLU A 105 -6.32 6.68 9.19
N GLN A 106 -6.09 6.93 10.48
CA GLN A 106 -6.99 7.71 11.33
C GLN A 106 -7.05 9.20 10.96
N LYS A 107 -5.91 9.83 10.63
CA LYS A 107 -5.86 11.26 10.27
C LYS A 107 -6.58 11.54 8.95
N ARG A 108 -6.38 10.67 7.95
CA ARG A 108 -7.08 10.73 6.66
C ARG A 108 -8.56 10.43 6.81
N LEU A 109 -8.91 9.45 7.65
CA LEU A 109 -10.31 9.17 7.98
C LEU A 109 -11.01 10.38 8.60
N ALA A 110 -10.40 11.01 9.60
CA ALA A 110 -10.95 12.21 10.23
C ALA A 110 -11.16 13.34 9.21
N SER A 111 -10.20 13.54 8.30
CA SER A 111 -10.28 14.56 7.25
C SER A 111 -11.42 14.27 6.26
N LEU A 112 -11.55 13.02 5.80
CA LEU A 112 -12.65 12.59 4.93
C LEU A 112 -14.02 12.79 5.60
N VAL A 113 -14.14 12.43 6.87
CA VAL A 113 -15.39 12.57 7.62
C VAL A 113 -15.82 14.04 7.72
N ARG A 114 -14.88 14.96 8.00
CA ARG A 114 -15.16 16.41 7.97
C ARG A 114 -15.67 16.87 6.61
N GLN A 115 -15.09 16.38 5.51
CA GLN A 115 -15.55 16.69 4.16
C GLN A 115 -16.95 16.15 3.87
N ILE A 116 -17.28 14.93 4.33
CA ILE A 116 -18.63 14.36 4.19
C ILE A 116 -19.65 15.19 4.99
N HIS A 117 -19.31 15.62 6.21
CA HIS A 117 -20.17 16.52 7.00
C HIS A 117 -20.37 17.88 6.32
N HIS A 118 -19.32 18.48 5.76
CA HIS A 118 -19.42 19.77 5.10
C HIS A 118 -20.23 19.69 3.79
N SER A 119 -19.95 18.69 2.95
CA SER A 119 -20.62 18.54 1.66
C SER A 119 -22.07 18.06 1.78
N LYS A 120 -22.42 17.33 2.85
CA LYS A 120 -23.73 16.68 3.04
C LYS A 120 -24.12 15.71 1.91
N ARG A 121 -23.17 15.36 1.04
CA ARG A 121 -23.35 14.46 -0.09
C ARG A 121 -23.21 13.00 0.31
N ALA A 122 -23.83 12.12 -0.46
CA ALA A 122 -23.74 10.68 -0.33
C ALA A 122 -22.66 10.09 -1.25
N TYR A 123 -21.75 9.32 -0.67
CA TYR A 123 -20.63 8.69 -1.37
C TYR A 123 -20.75 7.16 -1.30
N PRO A 124 -20.44 6.42 -2.39
CA PRO A 124 -20.38 4.95 -2.34
C PRO A 124 -19.27 4.48 -1.39
N LEU A 125 -19.61 3.56 -0.49
CA LEU A 125 -18.66 3.06 0.53
C LEU A 125 -17.42 2.39 -0.11
N ILE A 126 -17.62 1.63 -1.18
CA ILE A 126 -16.54 0.91 -1.88
C ILE A 126 -15.59 1.88 -2.57
N ASP A 127 -16.12 2.96 -3.15
CA ASP A 127 -15.29 3.98 -3.81
C ASP A 127 -14.44 4.71 -2.78
N LEU A 128 -15.00 5.05 -1.61
CA LEU A 128 -14.22 5.59 -0.49
C LEU A 128 -13.11 4.62 -0.06
N ALA A 129 -13.38 3.32 0.01
CA ALA A 129 -12.37 2.32 0.34
C ALA A 129 -11.25 2.25 -0.70
N HIS A 130 -11.56 2.31 -2.00
CA HIS A 130 -10.56 2.38 -3.06
C HIS A 130 -9.67 3.63 -2.95
N ILE A 131 -10.22 4.78 -2.54
CA ILE A 131 -9.43 6.01 -2.31
C ILE A 131 -8.37 5.77 -1.23
N PHE A 132 -8.71 5.08 -0.14
CA PHE A 132 -7.74 4.76 0.92
C PHE A 132 -6.68 3.76 0.46
N LEU A 133 -7.03 2.78 -0.36
CA LEU A 133 -6.06 1.82 -0.92
C LEU A 133 -5.12 2.47 -1.94
N SER A 134 -5.59 3.45 -2.71
CA SER A 134 -4.79 4.06 -3.77
C SER A 134 -3.47 4.66 -3.30
N ASP A 135 -3.42 5.21 -2.08
CA ASP A 135 -2.20 5.72 -1.44
C ASP A 135 -1.75 4.75 -0.32
N PRO A 136 -0.50 4.25 -0.32
CA PRO A 136 0.07 3.46 0.78
C PRO A 136 0.02 4.13 2.15
N ARG A 137 -0.04 5.46 2.20
CA ARG A 137 -0.21 6.25 3.45
C ARG A 137 -1.67 6.30 3.91
N GLY A 138 -2.60 5.80 3.10
CA GLY A 138 -4.02 5.79 3.36
C GLY A 138 -4.51 4.68 4.27
N HIS A 139 -3.77 3.60 4.36
CA HIS A 139 -4.25 2.41 5.03
C HIS A 139 -3.13 1.77 5.84
N MET A 140 -3.56 1.06 6.87
CA MET A 140 -2.73 0.25 7.74
C MET A 140 -3.02 -1.21 7.44
N VAL A 141 -2.02 -2.06 7.62
CA VAL A 141 -2.17 -3.52 7.57
C VAL A 141 -2.28 -4.03 8.99
N LYS A 142 -3.33 -4.80 9.27
CA LYS A 142 -3.51 -5.53 10.52
C LYS A 142 -3.24 -7.01 10.24
N LEU A 143 -2.32 -7.59 10.98
CA LEU A 143 -2.04 -9.02 11.01
C LEU A 143 -2.58 -9.58 12.32
N GLU A 144 -3.39 -10.62 12.25
CA GLU A 144 -4.01 -11.26 13.41
C GLU A 144 -3.84 -12.77 13.35
N VAL A 145 -3.30 -13.36 14.41
CA VAL A 145 -3.13 -14.82 14.51
C VAL A 145 -4.49 -15.49 14.70
N LYS A 146 -4.83 -16.42 13.81
CA LYS A 146 -6.03 -17.25 13.90
C LYS A 146 -5.86 -18.32 14.95
N GLY A 147 -6.73 -18.36 15.96
CA GLY A 147 -6.97 -19.54 16.80
C GLY A 147 -5.78 -20.06 17.61
N ALA A 148 -4.70 -19.26 17.75
CA ALA A 148 -3.46 -19.60 18.46
C ALA A 148 -3.05 -21.09 18.40
N PRO A 149 -3.03 -21.74 17.21
CA PRO A 149 -2.56 -23.11 17.11
C PRO A 149 -1.11 -23.13 17.59
N ASP A 150 -0.83 -23.97 18.57
CA ASP A 150 0.51 -24.26 19.11
C ASP A 150 1.26 -23.05 19.68
N GLY A 151 0.56 -22.03 20.15
CA GLY A 151 1.20 -20.85 20.73
C GLY A 151 1.94 -20.00 19.69
N PHE A 152 1.57 -20.09 18.41
CA PHE A 152 2.10 -19.24 17.35
C PHE A 152 1.93 -17.74 17.70
N LYS A 153 3.03 -17.00 17.59
CA LYS A 153 3.11 -15.57 17.88
C LYS A 153 3.82 -14.84 16.74
N LEU A 154 3.56 -13.54 16.65
CA LEU A 154 4.31 -12.63 15.80
C LEU A 154 5.26 -11.81 16.67
N TYR A 155 6.37 -11.39 16.08
CA TYR A 155 7.28 -10.44 16.72
C TYR A 155 7.10 -9.09 16.05
N GLN A 156 6.85 -8.05 16.83
CA GLN A 156 6.73 -6.68 16.33
C GLN A 156 7.76 -5.77 17.02
N GLY A 157 8.40 -4.91 16.23
CA GLY A 157 9.28 -3.87 16.77
C GLY A 157 8.45 -2.71 17.36
N LYS A 158 8.75 -2.28 18.58
CA LYS A 158 7.99 -1.21 19.26
C LYS A 158 8.07 0.12 18.53
N HIS A 159 9.27 0.52 18.10
CA HIS A 159 9.48 1.78 17.37
C HIS A 159 9.37 1.60 15.86
N SER A 160 10.04 0.58 15.31
CA SER A 160 10.03 0.32 13.86
C SER A 160 8.67 -0.12 13.33
N LYS A 161 7.80 -0.68 14.19
CA LYS A 161 6.50 -1.31 13.84
C LYS A 161 6.61 -2.46 12.84
N MET A 162 7.81 -2.88 12.46
CA MET A 162 8.05 -3.99 11.55
C MET A 162 7.65 -5.30 12.21
N VAL A 163 7.21 -6.28 11.41
CA VAL A 163 6.68 -7.55 11.90
C VAL A 163 7.38 -8.72 11.20
N ALA A 164 7.69 -9.76 11.95
CA ALA A 164 8.17 -11.04 11.43
C ALA A 164 7.56 -12.21 12.20
N THR A 165 7.60 -13.41 11.61
CA THR A 165 7.24 -14.66 12.32
C THR A 165 8.37 -15.16 13.20
N ASP A 166 9.62 -14.80 12.86
CA ASP A 166 10.82 -15.19 13.58
C ASP A 166 11.52 -13.94 14.15
N ARG A 167 11.91 -14.05 15.42
CA ARG A 167 12.62 -13.01 16.14
C ARG A 167 13.95 -12.65 15.48
N ASP A 168 14.68 -13.65 14.96
CA ASP A 168 16.00 -13.42 14.36
C ASP A 168 15.91 -12.70 13.01
N VAL A 169 14.82 -12.89 12.28
CA VAL A 169 14.53 -12.14 11.05
C VAL A 169 14.29 -10.67 11.38
N LEU A 170 13.50 -10.40 12.43
CA LEU A 170 13.23 -9.03 12.86
C LEU A 170 14.47 -8.34 13.42
N LEU A 171 15.29 -9.07 14.18
CA LEU A 171 16.55 -8.57 14.73
C LEU A 171 17.53 -8.18 13.62
N ARG A 172 17.70 -9.03 12.61
CA ARG A 172 18.50 -8.68 11.43
C ARG A 172 17.95 -7.44 10.71
N GLN A 173 16.63 -7.35 10.57
CA GLN A 173 16.02 -6.16 9.97
C GLN A 173 16.25 -4.89 10.80
N LEU A 174 16.20 -4.98 12.13
CA LEU A 174 16.51 -3.88 13.04
C LEU A 174 17.97 -3.43 12.89
N LEU A 175 18.91 -4.37 12.79
CA LEU A 175 20.34 -4.08 12.57
C LEU A 175 20.60 -3.45 11.19
N ASP A 176 19.87 -3.85 10.15
CA ASP A 176 20.06 -3.28 8.82
C ASP A 176 19.46 -1.87 8.70
N ASP A 177 18.25 -1.66 9.23
CA ASP A 177 17.43 -0.50 8.89
C ASP A 177 17.43 0.59 10.00
N HIS A 178 17.78 0.23 11.25
CA HIS A 178 17.57 1.09 12.43
C HIS A 178 18.81 1.27 13.32
N MET A 179 20.01 0.91 12.86
CA MET A 179 21.25 1.16 13.63
C MET A 179 21.48 2.64 13.93
N GLU A 180 21.11 3.51 12.99
CA GLU A 180 21.19 4.96 13.16
C GLU A 180 20.23 5.49 14.23
N ASP A 181 19.18 4.75 14.62
CA ASP A 181 18.28 5.18 15.69
C ASP A 181 18.94 5.04 17.08
N PHE A 182 19.86 4.09 17.22
CA PHE A 182 20.54 3.78 18.49
C PHE A 182 21.97 4.34 18.57
N PHE A 183 22.68 4.42 17.44
CA PHE A 183 24.07 4.86 17.39
C PHE A 183 24.26 6.09 16.51
N VAL A 184 25.18 6.96 16.93
CA VAL A 184 25.82 7.95 16.06
C VAL A 184 27.01 7.28 15.41
N LYS A 185 27.03 7.25 14.08
CA LYS A 185 28.18 6.81 13.29
C LYS A 185 29.16 7.99 13.18
N GLU A 186 30.35 7.84 13.73
CA GLU A 186 31.43 8.83 13.60
C GLU A 186 32.62 8.20 12.87
N GLU A 187 33.17 8.93 11.91
CA GLU A 187 34.42 8.57 11.25
C GLU A 187 35.53 9.35 11.92
N LEU A 188 36.35 8.66 12.72
CA LEU A 188 37.50 9.23 13.38
C LEU A 188 38.75 9.02 12.54
N GLU A 189 39.55 10.08 12.43
CA GLU A 189 40.91 10.01 11.90
C GLU A 189 41.83 9.47 12.99
N THR A 190 42.18 8.20 12.90
CA THR A 190 43.16 7.54 13.78
C THR A 190 44.57 7.70 13.24
N GLU A 191 45.56 7.58 14.13
CA GLU A 191 46.97 7.68 13.74
C GLU A 191 47.31 6.72 12.58
N PRO A 192 48.03 7.21 11.57
CA PRO A 192 48.41 6.39 10.43
C PRO A 192 49.24 5.19 10.92
N PRO A 193 49.04 3.99 10.36
CA PRO A 193 49.71 2.79 10.84
C PRO A 193 51.23 3.00 10.83
N SER A 194 51.84 2.90 12.02
CA SER A 194 53.28 3.03 12.23
C SER A 194 53.96 1.72 11.84
N GLY A 195 54.72 1.74 10.74
CA GLY A 195 55.50 0.59 10.29
C GLY A 195 56.16 0.79 8.94
N VAL A 196 57.23 0.05 8.69
CA VAL A 196 57.81 -0.09 7.36
C VAL A 196 56.99 -1.13 6.61
N PHE A 197 56.24 -0.71 5.59
CA PHE A 197 55.38 -1.58 4.79
C PHE A 197 55.98 -1.76 3.38
N PRO A 198 56.84 -2.76 3.16
CA PRO A 198 57.55 -2.94 1.89
C PRO A 198 56.66 -3.48 0.76
N MET A 199 55.43 -3.90 1.05
CA MET A 199 54.51 -4.48 0.08
C MET A 199 53.06 -4.30 0.51
N ILE A 200 52.18 -4.12 -0.47
CA ILE A 200 50.75 -3.99 -0.29
C ILE A 200 50.01 -5.03 -1.11
N GLY A 201 49.00 -5.67 -0.50
CA GLY A 201 48.07 -6.52 -1.22
C GLY A 201 46.99 -5.67 -1.89
N LYS A 202 46.81 -5.88 -3.20
CA LYS A 202 45.75 -5.28 -4.01
C LYS A 202 44.97 -6.39 -4.71
N ILE A 203 43.66 -6.21 -4.84
CA ILE A 203 42.83 -7.05 -5.70
C ILE A 203 42.05 -6.18 -6.67
N ASP A 204 42.30 -6.38 -7.97
CA ASP A 204 41.84 -5.50 -9.04
C ASP A 204 42.21 -4.02 -8.74
N ASP A 205 41.25 -3.19 -8.30
CA ASP A 205 41.46 -1.78 -7.91
C ASP A 205 41.31 -1.48 -6.40
N ILE A 206 41.13 -2.50 -5.56
CA ILE A 206 40.90 -2.34 -4.12
C ILE A 206 42.18 -2.66 -3.34
N LEU A 207 42.61 -1.72 -2.50
CA LEU A 207 43.71 -1.89 -1.55
C LEU A 207 43.24 -2.69 -0.33
N ILE A 208 43.90 -3.81 -0.07
CA ILE A 208 43.63 -4.67 1.09
C ILE A 208 44.52 -4.25 2.26
N GLY A 209 45.76 -3.87 1.95
CA GLY A 209 46.78 -3.47 2.91
C GLY A 209 48.00 -4.39 2.91
N PRO A 210 49.01 -4.11 3.76
CA PRO A 210 50.22 -4.90 3.86
C PRO A 210 49.93 -6.29 4.43
N PRO A 211 50.47 -7.38 3.84
CA PRO A 211 50.28 -8.75 4.35
C PRO A 211 50.69 -8.96 5.81
N ASN A 212 51.55 -8.10 6.35
CA ASN A 212 52.07 -8.18 7.72
C ASN A 212 51.22 -7.39 8.74
N HIS A 213 50.13 -6.74 8.32
CA HIS A 213 49.29 -5.93 9.20
C HIS A 213 48.07 -6.72 9.71
N HIS A 214 47.67 -6.52 10.97
CA HIS A 214 46.53 -7.23 11.56
C HIS A 214 45.21 -6.97 10.83
N SER A 215 45.05 -5.81 10.19
CA SER A 215 43.83 -5.47 9.43
C SER A 215 43.76 -6.15 8.06
N TYR A 216 44.87 -6.76 7.59
CA TYR A 216 44.93 -7.41 6.28
C TYR A 216 43.93 -8.57 6.17
N SER A 217 43.85 -9.42 7.19
CA SER A 217 42.95 -10.58 7.24
C SER A 217 41.48 -10.16 7.31
N GLU A 218 41.16 -9.15 8.13
CA GLU A 218 39.80 -8.61 8.28
C GLU A 218 39.32 -7.96 6.97
N ARG A 219 40.16 -7.14 6.34
CA ARG A 219 39.86 -6.49 5.05
C ARG A 219 39.65 -7.51 3.93
N LEU A 220 40.45 -8.59 3.92
CA LEU A 220 40.31 -9.71 2.99
C LEU A 220 38.95 -10.40 3.12
N ALA A 221 38.53 -10.69 4.35
CA ALA A 221 37.23 -11.32 4.61
C ALA A 221 36.06 -10.39 4.25
N GLU A 222 36.20 -9.08 4.51
CA GLU A 222 35.20 -8.08 4.16
C GLU A 222 34.98 -7.98 2.64
N ILE A 223 36.06 -7.87 1.85
CA ILE A 223 36.02 -7.76 0.39
C ILE A 223 35.47 -9.04 -0.25
N HIS A 224 35.84 -10.20 0.29
CA HIS A 224 35.28 -11.48 -0.15
C HIS A 224 33.76 -11.50 0.02
N ARG A 225 33.27 -11.13 1.20
CA ARG A 225 31.83 -11.11 1.51
C ARG A 225 31.03 -10.09 0.70
N THR A 226 31.60 -8.93 0.38
CA THR A 226 30.86 -7.86 -0.34
C THR A 226 30.93 -7.98 -1.86
N ARG A 227 32.10 -8.28 -2.44
CA ARG A 227 32.29 -8.30 -3.91
C ARG A 227 32.44 -9.69 -4.51
N TYR A 228 32.92 -10.67 -3.76
CA TYR A 228 33.25 -12.01 -4.28
C TYR A 228 32.50 -13.14 -3.56
N ALA A 229 31.32 -12.85 -3.00
CA ALA A 229 30.54 -13.82 -2.21
C ALA A 229 30.19 -15.12 -2.97
N GLY A 230 30.21 -15.10 -4.30
CA GLY A 230 29.99 -16.27 -5.15
C GLY A 230 31.24 -17.06 -5.55
N MET A 231 32.44 -16.67 -5.09
CA MET A 231 33.70 -17.33 -5.39
C MET A 231 34.25 -18.01 -4.12
N ASP A 232 34.88 -19.17 -4.27
CA ASP A 232 35.55 -19.84 -3.16
C ASP A 232 36.71 -19.00 -2.59
N PHE A 233 36.88 -19.02 -1.26
CA PHE A 233 37.82 -18.15 -0.55
C PHE A 233 39.30 -18.46 -0.90
N GLU A 234 39.64 -19.71 -1.20
CA GLU A 234 41.00 -20.07 -1.63
C GLU A 234 41.32 -19.52 -3.01
N ARG A 235 40.33 -19.57 -3.91
CA ARG A 235 40.45 -19.02 -5.27
C ARG A 235 40.52 -17.49 -5.26
N PHE A 236 39.82 -16.86 -4.32
CA PHE A 236 39.91 -15.42 -4.06
C PHE A 236 41.30 -15.02 -3.57
N LYS A 237 41.89 -15.77 -2.61
CA LYS A 237 43.27 -15.51 -2.13
C LYS A 237 44.32 -15.58 -3.23
N GLN A 238 44.19 -16.52 -4.18
CA GLN A 238 45.12 -16.64 -5.32
C GLN A 238 45.10 -15.43 -6.27
N ARG A 239 44.02 -14.63 -6.24
CA ARG A 239 43.85 -13.45 -7.09
C ARG A 239 44.43 -12.18 -6.48
N VAL A 240 44.81 -12.22 -5.19
CA VAL A 240 45.43 -11.09 -4.50
C VAL A 240 46.86 -10.90 -5.02
N GLN A 241 47.15 -9.73 -5.58
CA GLN A 241 48.48 -9.37 -6.06
C GLN A 241 49.22 -8.58 -4.97
N THR A 242 50.46 -8.96 -4.69
CA THR A 242 51.35 -8.19 -3.83
C THR A 242 52.17 -7.24 -4.68
N VAL A 243 51.93 -5.95 -4.52
CA VAL A 243 52.61 -4.87 -5.26
C VAL A 243 53.55 -4.14 -4.31
N ARG A 244 54.74 -3.79 -4.79
CA ARG A 244 55.73 -2.97 -4.06
C ARG A 244 55.70 -1.55 -4.65
N ASP A 245 54.79 -0.75 -4.14
CA ASP A 245 54.55 0.62 -4.63
C ASP A 245 54.31 1.55 -3.43
N GLU A 246 55.14 2.58 -3.31
CA GLU A 246 55.13 3.54 -2.20
C GLU A 246 53.88 4.43 -2.24
N GLU A 247 53.37 4.75 -3.43
CA GLU A 247 52.16 5.57 -3.59
C GLU A 247 50.90 4.83 -3.11
N LEU A 248 50.81 3.53 -3.42
CA LEU A 248 49.69 2.68 -2.96
C LEU A 248 49.75 2.44 -1.45
N VAL A 249 50.95 2.37 -0.87
CA VAL A 249 51.13 2.27 0.58
C VAL A 249 50.65 3.56 1.27
N GLU A 250 50.91 4.72 0.68
CA GLU A 250 50.45 6.01 1.23
C GLU A 250 48.93 6.20 1.07
N GLN A 251 48.35 5.81 -0.07
CA GLN A 251 46.89 5.77 -0.24
C GLN A 251 46.22 4.84 0.77
N TRP A 252 46.78 3.65 1.00
CA TRP A 252 46.27 2.74 2.02
C TRP A 252 46.43 3.29 3.43
N LYS A 253 47.51 4.03 3.74
CA LYS A 253 47.66 4.71 5.03
C LYS A 253 46.57 5.76 5.24
N GLN A 254 46.21 6.53 4.20
CA GLN A 254 45.12 7.51 4.24
C GLN A 254 43.72 6.86 4.30
N GLU A 255 43.53 5.69 3.69
CA GLU A 255 42.28 4.94 3.81
C GLU A 255 42.16 4.24 5.17
N SER A 256 43.28 3.75 5.71
CA SER A 256 43.33 3.06 7.00
C SER A 256 43.32 4.01 8.20
N SER A 257 43.63 5.30 7.99
CA SER A 257 43.48 6.32 9.03
C SER A 257 42.03 6.65 9.31
N LYS A 258 41.07 6.24 8.46
CA LYS A 258 39.64 6.47 8.68
C LYS A 258 39.04 5.27 9.40
N LYS A 259 38.76 5.41 10.69
CA LYS A 259 38.08 4.38 11.49
C LYS A 259 36.64 4.80 11.76
N THR A 260 35.68 3.97 11.37
CA THR A 260 34.29 4.15 11.75
C THR A 260 34.06 3.62 13.16
N VAL A 261 33.57 4.46 14.06
CA VAL A 261 33.12 4.10 15.40
C VAL A 261 31.64 4.42 15.57
N TYR A 262 30.98 3.63 16.41
CA TYR A 262 29.57 3.79 16.74
C TYR A 262 29.47 4.20 18.22
N ARG A 263 28.85 5.34 18.50
CA ARG A 263 28.60 5.82 19.88
C ARG A 263 27.10 5.79 20.19
N LEU A 264 26.72 5.43 21.40
CA LEU A 264 25.31 5.34 21.79
C LEU A 264 24.67 6.74 21.82
N LYS A 265 23.48 6.88 21.21
CA LYS A 265 22.68 8.13 21.24
C LYS A 265 22.03 8.39 22.59
N LYS A 266 21.71 7.34 23.34
CA LYS A 266 21.08 7.41 24.65
C LYS A 266 21.87 6.55 25.63
N GLY A 267 22.32 7.15 26.73
CA GLY A 267 23.14 6.48 27.74
C GLY A 267 24.60 6.93 27.66
N ASP A 268 25.52 5.99 27.80
CA ASP A 268 26.96 6.23 27.82
C ASP A 268 27.49 6.51 26.40
N SER A 269 27.41 7.77 25.99
CA SER A 269 27.86 8.24 24.67
C SER A 269 29.39 8.34 24.55
N GLU A 270 30.14 8.13 25.64
CA GLU A 270 31.61 8.13 25.61
C GLU A 270 32.17 6.80 25.13
N LYS A 271 31.40 5.71 25.29
CA LYS A 271 31.85 4.39 24.85
C LYS A 271 31.80 4.25 23.33
N GLU A 272 32.95 3.93 22.76
CA GLU A 272 33.11 3.65 21.33
C GLU A 272 32.92 2.15 21.05
N PHE A 273 32.04 1.84 20.12
CA PHE A 273 31.80 0.48 19.65
C PHE A 273 32.29 0.32 18.21
N SER A 274 32.91 -0.81 17.89
CA SER A 274 33.03 -1.25 16.50
C SER A 274 31.66 -1.71 15.96
N LEU A 275 31.50 -1.87 14.64
CA LEU A 275 30.24 -2.36 14.06
C LEU A 275 29.77 -3.67 14.72
N THR A 276 30.68 -4.65 14.85
CA THR A 276 30.37 -5.96 15.45
C THR A 276 29.97 -5.82 16.93
N GLN A 277 30.64 -4.94 17.68
CA GLN A 277 30.31 -4.68 19.09
C GLN A 277 28.97 -3.95 19.23
N ALA A 278 28.67 -3.02 18.32
CA ALA A 278 27.40 -2.32 18.29
C ALA A 278 26.25 -3.28 17.95
N GLU A 279 26.42 -4.16 16.96
CA GLU A 279 25.46 -5.22 16.65
C GLU A 279 25.22 -6.13 17.86
N ASP A 280 26.28 -6.59 18.53
CA ASP A 280 26.17 -7.45 19.71
C ASP A 280 25.48 -6.73 20.88
N TYR A 281 25.79 -5.45 21.09
CA TYR A 281 25.13 -4.61 22.07
C TYR A 281 23.62 -4.50 21.79
N VAL A 282 23.21 -4.32 20.53
CA VAL A 282 21.79 -4.32 20.16
C VAL A 282 21.14 -5.65 20.48
N ARG A 283 21.79 -6.77 20.12
CA ARG A 283 21.25 -8.12 20.35
C ARG A 283 21.05 -8.41 21.84
N THR A 284 21.95 -7.95 22.70
CA THR A 284 22.00 -8.30 24.11
C THR A 284 21.27 -7.31 25.02
N HIS A 285 21.31 -6.01 24.72
CA HIS A 285 20.80 -4.97 25.62
C HIS A 285 19.55 -4.24 25.08
N ILE A 286 19.33 -4.24 23.76
CA ILE A 286 18.25 -3.44 23.14
C ILE A 286 17.12 -4.34 22.62
N ALA A 287 17.45 -5.51 22.05
CA ALA A 287 16.49 -6.36 21.35
C ALA A 287 15.29 -6.79 22.20
N ASP A 288 15.50 -7.13 23.48
CA ASP A 288 14.42 -7.54 24.39
C ASP A 288 13.48 -6.37 24.74
N ALA A 289 14.01 -5.15 24.79
CA ALA A 289 13.21 -3.96 25.01
C ALA A 289 12.45 -3.53 23.75
N GLU A 290 13.04 -3.70 22.57
CA GLU A 290 12.51 -3.24 21.28
C GLU A 290 11.57 -4.23 20.59
N ILE A 291 11.76 -5.53 20.78
CA ILE A 291 10.98 -6.57 20.11
C ILE A 291 9.97 -7.15 21.11
N GLU A 292 8.70 -7.04 20.77
CA GLU A 292 7.61 -7.62 21.55
C GLU A 292 6.93 -8.79 20.83
N GLU A 293 6.46 -9.75 21.63
CA GLU A 293 5.61 -10.84 21.16
C GLU A 293 4.15 -10.39 21.12
N VAL A 294 3.51 -10.51 19.97
CA VAL A 294 2.13 -10.06 19.73
C VAL A 294 1.31 -11.11 18.98
N THR A 295 0.03 -11.18 19.28
CA THR A 295 -0.96 -11.95 18.50
C THR A 295 -1.66 -11.09 17.45
N ARG A 296 -1.56 -9.77 17.59
CA ARG A 296 -2.13 -8.76 16.71
C ARG A 296 -1.09 -7.68 16.47
N ALA A 297 -0.66 -7.53 15.22
CA ALA A 297 0.27 -6.48 14.83
C ALA A 297 -0.42 -5.53 13.84
N VAL A 298 -0.22 -4.23 14.03
CA VAL A 298 -0.71 -3.20 13.11
C VAL A 298 0.47 -2.36 12.65
N LEU A 299 0.63 -2.19 11.35
CA LEU A 299 1.71 -1.41 10.77
C LEU A 299 1.25 -0.64 9.51
N PRO A 300 1.89 0.50 9.19
CA PRO A 300 1.67 1.20 7.94
C PRO A 300 1.92 0.33 6.72
N SER A 301 1.14 0.53 5.67
CA SER A 301 1.24 -0.29 4.45
C SER A 301 2.54 -0.04 3.67
N SER A 302 3.16 1.12 3.85
CA SER A 302 4.51 1.41 3.38
C SER A 302 5.57 0.49 4.02
N LEU A 303 5.42 0.18 5.30
CA LEU A 303 6.31 -0.74 6.03
C LEU A 303 5.97 -2.20 5.73
N ALA A 304 4.69 -2.55 5.63
CA ALA A 304 4.26 -3.91 5.29
C ALA A 304 4.84 -4.42 3.95
N ARG A 305 5.17 -3.52 3.02
CA ARG A 305 5.84 -3.86 1.74
C ARG A 305 7.33 -4.17 1.89
N LYS A 306 7.96 -3.77 3.00
CA LYS A 306 9.39 -3.94 3.31
C LYS A 306 9.68 -5.10 4.27
N ILE A 307 8.68 -5.93 4.57
CA ILE A 307 8.86 -7.12 5.41
C ILE A 307 9.88 -8.06 4.74
N LYS A 308 10.95 -8.41 5.45
CA LYS A 308 12.01 -9.32 4.97
C LYS A 308 11.66 -10.81 5.13
N ASP A 309 10.65 -11.12 5.95
CA ASP A 309 10.12 -12.48 6.12
C ASP A 309 9.36 -12.93 4.86
N TYR A 310 9.87 -13.96 4.19
CA TYR A 310 9.37 -14.46 2.90
C TYR A 310 7.92 -14.97 2.94
N ASN A 311 7.55 -15.74 3.97
CA ASN A 311 6.19 -16.30 4.05
C ASN A 311 5.18 -15.20 4.39
N LEU A 312 5.57 -14.30 5.31
CA LEU A 312 4.71 -13.20 5.73
C LEU A 312 4.48 -12.19 4.60
N ILE A 313 5.53 -11.75 3.90
CA ILE A 313 5.39 -10.80 2.78
C ILE A 313 4.57 -11.38 1.63
N ARG A 314 4.68 -12.70 1.38
CA ARG A 314 3.86 -13.41 0.39
C ARG A 314 2.38 -13.28 0.74
N MET A 315 2.00 -13.62 1.98
CA MET A 315 0.61 -13.53 2.42
C MET A 315 0.09 -12.09 2.39
N VAL A 316 0.90 -11.09 2.78
CA VAL A 316 0.54 -9.67 2.67
C VAL A 316 0.29 -9.27 1.22
N ARG A 317 1.13 -9.71 0.28
CA ARG A 317 0.94 -9.45 -1.15
C ARG A 317 -0.31 -10.13 -1.71
N GLU A 318 -0.60 -11.36 -1.30
CA GLU A 318 -1.81 -12.09 -1.70
C GLU A 318 -3.07 -11.38 -1.16
N ALA A 319 -3.08 -10.99 0.12
CA ALA A 319 -4.16 -10.23 0.71
C ALA A 319 -4.36 -8.87 0.02
N TRP A 320 -3.26 -8.17 -0.30
CA TRP A 320 -3.28 -6.92 -1.06
C TRP A 320 -3.92 -7.08 -2.44
N GLN A 321 -3.59 -8.17 -3.16
CA GLN A 321 -4.17 -8.43 -4.47
C GLN A 321 -5.68 -8.66 -4.39
N GLN A 322 -6.17 -9.36 -3.37
CA GLN A 322 -7.61 -9.54 -3.16
C GLN A 322 -8.29 -8.21 -2.84
N GLU A 323 -7.74 -7.45 -1.90
CA GLU A 323 -8.30 -6.18 -1.44
C GLU A 323 -8.29 -5.12 -2.56
N SER A 324 -7.26 -5.12 -3.43
CA SER A 324 -7.18 -4.21 -4.59
C SER A 324 -8.28 -4.46 -5.62
N ARG A 325 -8.78 -5.70 -5.74
CA ARG A 325 -9.88 -6.04 -6.66
C ARG A 325 -11.21 -5.58 -6.10
N PHE A 326 -11.45 -5.88 -4.82
CA PHE A 326 -12.65 -5.43 -4.12
C PHE A 326 -12.34 -5.23 -2.63
N PRO A 327 -12.45 -4.00 -2.11
CA PRO A 327 -11.89 -3.61 -0.82
C PRO A 327 -12.82 -3.99 0.34
N ILE A 328 -12.97 -5.30 0.56
CA ILE A 328 -13.93 -5.84 1.53
C ILE A 328 -13.53 -5.50 2.96
N SER A 329 -12.31 -5.86 3.36
CA SER A 329 -11.89 -5.72 4.76
C SER A 329 -11.85 -4.24 5.17
N LEU A 330 -11.38 -3.38 4.26
CA LEU A 330 -11.34 -1.96 4.46
C LEU A 330 -12.73 -1.32 4.47
N ALA A 331 -13.64 -1.74 3.58
CA ALA A 331 -15.01 -1.26 3.60
C ALA A 331 -15.75 -1.65 4.89
N PHE A 332 -15.50 -2.84 5.44
CA PHE A 332 -16.03 -3.22 6.74
C PHE A 332 -15.48 -2.35 7.87
N ALA A 333 -14.16 -2.09 7.88
CA ALA A 333 -13.54 -1.21 8.86
C ALA A 333 -14.07 0.23 8.76
N LEU A 334 -14.20 0.76 7.55
CA LEU A 334 -14.79 2.09 7.29
C LEU A 334 -16.24 2.16 7.76
N ARG A 335 -17.06 1.16 7.46
CA ARG A 335 -18.45 1.10 7.91
C ARG A 335 -18.56 1.18 9.42
N ALA A 336 -17.73 0.42 10.14
CA ALA A 336 -17.69 0.46 11.59
C ALA A 336 -17.30 1.87 12.08
N ALA A 337 -16.22 2.43 11.52
CA ALA A 337 -15.71 3.74 11.91
C ALA A 337 -16.72 4.89 11.63
N PHE A 338 -17.34 4.90 10.46
CA PHE A 338 -18.36 5.88 10.08
C PHE A 338 -19.55 5.90 11.03
N ARG A 339 -20.00 4.73 11.51
CA ARG A 339 -21.05 4.65 12.53
C ARG A 339 -20.65 5.33 13.84
N HIS A 340 -19.40 5.15 14.27
CA HIS A 340 -18.88 5.82 15.48
C HIS A 340 -18.69 7.33 15.29
N LEU A 341 -18.49 7.78 14.05
CA LEU A 341 -18.29 9.18 13.67
C LEU A 341 -19.58 9.85 13.17
N HIS A 342 -20.75 9.36 13.57
CA HIS A 342 -22.07 9.94 13.26
C HIS A 342 -22.41 10.08 11.77
N LEU A 343 -21.83 9.23 10.92
CA LEU A 343 -22.25 9.09 9.53
C LEU A 343 -23.26 7.95 9.39
N HIS A 344 -24.19 8.13 8.45
CA HIS A 344 -25.27 7.19 8.18
C HIS A 344 -24.98 6.40 6.91
N THR A 345 -25.16 5.08 6.98
CA THR A 345 -25.09 4.20 5.81
C THR A 345 -26.47 3.79 5.36
N PHE A 346 -26.74 3.88 4.06
CA PHE A 346 -28.01 3.45 3.46
C PHE A 346 -27.75 2.74 2.12
N LYS A 347 -28.80 2.15 1.56
CA LYS A 347 -28.73 1.45 0.27
C LYS A 347 -29.55 2.21 -0.76
N ALA A 348 -29.00 2.41 -1.95
CA ALA A 348 -29.67 3.06 -3.07
C ALA A 348 -29.27 2.44 -4.42
N GLY A 349 -30.10 2.70 -5.45
CA GLY A 349 -29.93 2.14 -6.79
C GLY A 349 -29.88 0.61 -6.78
N LYS A 350 -28.86 0.04 -7.42
CA LYS A 350 -28.59 -1.41 -7.46
C LYS A 350 -28.07 -2.00 -6.14
N ASN A 351 -28.70 -1.66 -5.01
CA ASN A 351 -28.35 -2.16 -3.66
C ASN A 351 -26.93 -1.79 -3.20
N ILE A 352 -26.40 -0.68 -3.71
CA ILE A 352 -25.06 -0.16 -3.37
C ILE A 352 -25.14 0.53 -2.00
N ASN A 353 -24.13 0.30 -1.14
CA ASN A 353 -24.04 0.98 0.15
C ASN A 353 -23.43 2.38 -0.02
N PHE A 354 -24.19 3.40 0.39
CA PHE A 354 -23.76 4.78 0.43
C PHE A 354 -23.54 5.23 1.87
N VAL A 355 -22.71 6.25 2.05
CA VAL A 355 -22.40 6.92 3.31
C VAL A 355 -22.71 8.40 3.15
N THR A 356 -23.39 8.99 4.14
CA THR A 356 -23.74 10.42 4.18
C THR A 356 -23.72 10.93 5.62
N ALA A 357 -23.55 12.23 5.81
CA ALA A 357 -23.72 12.87 7.11
C ALA A 357 -25.19 13.12 7.48
N VAL A 358 -26.09 13.12 6.51
CA VAL A 358 -27.51 13.41 6.72
C VAL A 358 -28.30 12.12 6.85
N LYS A 359 -29.03 11.95 7.94
CA LYS A 359 -29.92 10.79 8.11
C LYS A 359 -31.06 10.86 7.07
N PRO A 360 -31.23 9.85 6.20
CA PRO A 360 -32.34 9.85 5.25
C PRO A 360 -33.68 9.77 5.98
N ASP A 361 -34.58 10.71 5.67
CA ASP A 361 -35.89 10.89 6.31
C ASP A 361 -36.95 11.21 5.24
N PRO A 362 -37.58 10.22 4.60
CA PRO A 362 -38.49 10.44 3.48
C PRO A 362 -39.81 11.08 3.91
N ILE A 363 -40.21 12.18 3.25
CA ILE A 363 -41.52 12.83 3.40
C ILE A 363 -42.55 12.26 2.39
N ALA A 364 -43.83 12.30 2.74
CA ALA A 364 -44.92 12.05 1.80
C ALA A 364 -45.15 13.26 0.90
N PRO A 365 -45.23 13.10 -0.44
CA PRO A 365 -45.54 14.21 -1.34
C PRO A 365 -46.83 14.95 -0.93
N ASP A 366 -47.85 14.22 -0.47
CA ASP A 366 -49.14 14.77 0.00
C ASP A 366 -49.04 15.66 1.24
N ALA A 367 -47.98 15.52 2.03
CA ALA A 367 -47.76 16.32 3.24
C ALA A 367 -46.90 17.57 2.98
N ALA A 368 -46.46 17.78 1.73
CA ALA A 368 -45.58 18.87 1.34
C ALA A 368 -46.35 19.99 0.62
N VAL A 369 -45.77 21.19 0.62
CA VAL A 369 -46.25 22.32 -0.18
C VAL A 369 -46.11 22.01 -1.67
N GLU A 370 -47.01 22.52 -2.50
CA GLU A 370 -47.11 22.26 -3.96
C GLU A 370 -45.75 22.21 -4.68
N ASN A 371 -44.90 23.23 -4.52
CA ASN A 371 -43.59 23.28 -5.17
C ASN A 371 -42.66 22.14 -4.73
N ILE A 372 -42.68 21.76 -3.45
CA ILE A 372 -41.88 20.64 -2.93
C ILE A 372 -42.47 19.31 -3.39
N ARG A 373 -43.80 19.19 -3.42
CA ARG A 373 -44.50 18.00 -3.93
C ARG A 373 -44.07 17.68 -5.36
N LEU A 374 -44.11 18.68 -6.26
CA LEU A 374 -43.68 18.53 -7.65
C LEU A 374 -42.23 18.03 -7.77
N VAL A 375 -41.33 18.56 -6.96
CA VAL A 375 -39.92 18.11 -6.93
C VAL A 375 -39.80 16.67 -6.44
N LEU A 376 -40.52 16.29 -5.40
CA LEU A 376 -40.47 14.94 -4.83
C LEU A 376 -41.08 13.90 -5.78
N GLU A 377 -42.19 14.23 -6.46
CA GLU A 377 -42.83 13.38 -7.47
C GLU A 377 -41.89 13.16 -8.66
N PHE A 378 -41.33 14.24 -9.22
CA PHE A 378 -40.38 14.14 -10.33
C PHE A 378 -39.15 13.30 -9.97
N LEU A 379 -38.56 13.49 -8.79
CA LEU A 379 -37.41 12.69 -8.35
C LEU A 379 -37.78 11.25 -7.97
N GLY A 380 -39.06 10.98 -7.70
CA GLY A 380 -39.60 9.63 -7.54
C GLY A 380 -39.62 8.88 -8.87
N ASP A 381 -40.08 9.53 -9.93
CA ASP A 381 -40.17 8.95 -11.29
C ASP A 381 -38.82 8.93 -12.01
N HIS A 382 -37.95 9.90 -11.72
CA HIS A 382 -36.65 10.08 -12.35
C HIS A 382 -35.51 10.13 -11.31
N PRO A 383 -35.24 9.01 -10.60
CA PRO A 383 -34.15 8.94 -9.63
C PRO A 383 -32.78 9.09 -10.30
N GLY A 384 -31.90 9.88 -9.70
CA GLY A 384 -30.57 10.16 -10.26
C GLY A 384 -30.56 11.35 -11.23
N SER A 385 -31.60 12.16 -11.26
CA SER A 385 -31.63 13.40 -12.04
C SER A 385 -30.73 14.48 -11.44
N THR A 386 -30.09 15.28 -12.28
CA THR A 386 -29.36 16.47 -11.86
C THR A 386 -30.32 17.63 -11.60
N ARG A 387 -29.86 18.68 -10.89
CA ARG A 387 -30.64 19.92 -10.71
C ARG A 387 -31.10 20.54 -12.04
N LEU A 388 -30.30 20.41 -13.09
CA LEU A 388 -30.62 20.92 -14.42
C LEU A 388 -31.72 20.10 -15.10
N GLN A 389 -31.65 18.77 -15.01
CA GLN A 389 -32.68 17.88 -15.54
C GLN A 389 -34.00 18.03 -14.78
N LEU A 390 -33.94 18.27 -13.47
CA LEU A 390 -35.11 18.60 -12.65
C LEU A 390 -35.77 19.91 -13.11
N LEU A 391 -34.97 20.96 -13.36
CA LEU A 391 -35.48 22.23 -13.86
C LEU A 391 -36.13 22.05 -15.24
N GLU A 392 -35.42 21.42 -16.18
CA GLU A 392 -35.93 21.16 -17.53
C GLU A 392 -37.22 20.33 -17.54
N GLY A 393 -37.32 19.35 -16.65
CA GLY A 393 -38.50 18.48 -16.55
C GLY A 393 -39.73 19.16 -15.93
N LEU A 394 -39.53 20.09 -14.98
CA LEU A 394 -40.64 20.80 -14.31
C LEU A 394 -41.02 22.11 -15.03
N ARG A 395 -40.04 22.78 -15.65
CA ARG A 395 -40.16 24.08 -16.32
C ARG A 395 -39.23 24.12 -17.55
N PRO A 396 -39.62 23.50 -18.68
CA PRO A 396 -38.78 23.43 -19.86
C PRO A 396 -38.50 24.82 -20.45
N GLY A 397 -37.26 25.08 -20.84
CA GLY A 397 -36.85 26.33 -21.50
C GLY A 397 -36.65 27.55 -20.59
N VAL A 398 -36.74 27.39 -19.27
CA VAL A 398 -36.50 28.46 -18.29
C VAL A 398 -35.00 28.61 -18.01
N ASP A 399 -34.51 29.85 -18.01
CA ASP A 399 -33.12 30.14 -17.67
C ASP A 399 -32.85 29.85 -16.18
N LYS A 400 -31.65 29.33 -15.88
CA LYS A 400 -31.26 28.86 -14.54
C LYS A 400 -31.22 29.97 -13.51
N ASP A 401 -30.98 31.21 -13.96
CA ASP A 401 -30.86 32.39 -13.11
C ASP A 401 -32.19 33.16 -12.97
N SER A 402 -33.27 32.67 -13.58
CA SER A 402 -34.60 33.29 -13.48
C SER A 402 -35.23 33.12 -12.08
N ALA A 403 -36.18 34.00 -11.74
CA ALA A 403 -36.92 33.90 -10.47
C ALA A 403 -37.69 32.56 -10.35
N GLU A 404 -38.25 32.07 -11.45
CA GLU A 404 -38.98 30.79 -11.51
C GLU A 404 -38.07 29.58 -11.26
N ALA A 405 -36.82 29.62 -11.74
CA ALA A 405 -35.83 28.59 -11.43
C ALA A 405 -35.44 28.61 -9.95
N HIS A 406 -35.28 29.80 -9.36
CA HIS A 406 -34.96 29.94 -7.94
C HIS A 406 -36.08 29.42 -7.03
N GLU A 407 -37.35 29.58 -7.40
CA GLU A 407 -38.48 29.03 -6.63
C GLU A 407 -38.42 27.50 -6.49
N ILE A 408 -37.94 26.79 -7.52
CA ILE A 408 -37.79 25.33 -7.51
C ILE A 408 -36.47 24.89 -6.88
N LEU A 409 -35.38 25.61 -7.11
CA LEU A 409 -34.03 25.22 -6.68
C LEU A 409 -33.74 25.60 -5.21
N ASN A 410 -34.29 26.70 -4.70
CA ASN A 410 -34.04 27.17 -3.33
C ASN A 410 -34.44 26.12 -2.26
N PRO A 411 -35.61 25.46 -2.35
CA PRO A 411 -36.00 24.44 -1.38
C PRO A 411 -35.08 23.21 -1.36
N ILE A 412 -34.41 22.88 -2.48
CA ILE A 412 -33.59 21.67 -2.60
C ILE A 412 -32.50 21.62 -1.55
N ARG A 413 -31.84 22.75 -1.27
CA ARG A 413 -30.79 22.82 -0.25
C ARG A 413 -31.34 22.39 1.11
N TRP A 414 -32.48 22.94 1.52
CA TRP A 414 -33.12 22.57 2.77
C TRP A 414 -33.58 21.11 2.79
N LEU A 415 -34.14 20.61 1.69
CA LEU A 415 -34.57 19.22 1.54
C LEU A 415 -33.40 18.24 1.68
N VAL A 416 -32.23 18.58 1.15
CA VAL A 416 -30.99 17.79 1.33
C VAL A 416 -30.51 17.87 2.77
N GLU A 417 -30.55 19.03 3.40
CA GLU A 417 -30.10 19.21 4.78
C GLU A 417 -30.96 18.45 5.80
N LYS A 418 -32.27 18.35 5.55
CA LYS A 418 -33.20 17.59 6.39
C LYS A 418 -33.27 16.10 6.05
N GLY A 419 -32.66 15.68 4.94
CA GLY A 419 -32.60 14.28 4.53
C GLY A 419 -33.84 13.80 3.77
N HIS A 420 -34.68 14.72 3.30
CA HIS A 420 -35.85 14.43 2.46
C HIS A 420 -35.45 14.13 1.01
N ILE A 421 -34.32 14.68 0.57
CA ILE A 421 -33.65 14.37 -0.69
C ILE A 421 -32.21 13.97 -0.38
N ILE A 422 -31.67 13.04 -1.16
CA ILE A 422 -30.27 12.63 -1.11
C ILE A 422 -29.57 13.25 -2.31
N GLU A 423 -28.53 14.05 -2.05
CA GLU A 423 -27.58 14.48 -3.07
C GLU A 423 -26.38 13.53 -3.10
N PHE A 424 -26.09 12.95 -4.25
CA PHE A 424 -24.93 12.08 -4.43
C PHE A 424 -23.67 12.87 -4.81
N PHE A 425 -22.51 12.24 -4.66
CA PHE A 425 -21.20 12.84 -4.97
C PHE A 425 -21.10 13.42 -6.39
N ASN A 426 -21.80 12.84 -7.36
CA ASN A 426 -21.85 13.26 -8.77
C ASN A 426 -22.90 14.35 -9.05
N GLY A 427 -23.52 14.92 -8.01
CA GLY A 427 -24.51 16.00 -8.14
C GLY A 427 -25.90 15.55 -8.56
N THR A 428 -26.16 14.25 -8.63
CA THR A 428 -27.51 13.73 -8.87
C THR A 428 -28.33 13.67 -7.58
N LEU A 429 -29.65 13.76 -7.73
CA LEU A 429 -30.61 13.79 -6.64
C LEU A 429 -31.51 12.56 -6.68
N SER A 430 -31.92 12.08 -5.50
CA SER A 430 -32.93 11.02 -5.39
C SER A 430 -33.68 11.11 -4.07
N VAL A 431 -34.93 10.66 -4.07
CA VAL A 431 -35.72 10.53 -2.84
C VAL A 431 -35.25 9.29 -2.06
N PRO A 432 -35.08 9.37 -0.72
CA PRO A 432 -34.79 8.20 0.09
C PRO A 432 -35.83 7.11 -0.10
N SER A 433 -35.38 5.86 -0.25
CA SER A 433 -36.30 4.73 -0.26
C SER A 433 -37.02 4.62 1.09
N ARG A 434 -38.36 4.63 1.07
CA ARG A 434 -39.16 4.27 2.24
C ARG A 434 -38.90 2.81 2.55
N ARG A 435 -38.03 2.53 3.53
CA ARG A 435 -37.98 1.19 4.12
C ARG A 435 -39.36 0.91 4.71
N LYS A 436 -40.16 0.08 4.04
CA LYS A 436 -41.23 -0.65 4.72
C LYS A 436 -40.53 -1.43 5.84
N ARG A 437 -40.70 -1.00 7.09
CA ARG A 437 -40.35 -1.81 8.25
C ARG A 437 -41.10 -3.13 8.05
N ARG A 438 -40.34 -4.21 7.83
CA ARG A 438 -40.87 -5.57 7.95
C ARG A 438 -40.89 -5.95 9.42
#